data_AF-A0A8H4AR06-F1
#
_entry.id   AF-A0A8H4AR06-F1
#
_cell.length_a   1.000
_cell.length_b   1.000
_cell.length_c   1.000
_cell.angle_alpha   90.00
_cell.angle_beta   90.00
_cell.angle_gamma   90.00
#
_symmetry.space_group_name_H-M   'P 1'
#
loop_
_entity.id
_entity.type
_entity.pdbx_description
1 polymer ?
#
loop_
_entity_poly.entity_id
_entity_poly.type
_entity_poly.pdbx_seq_one_letter_code
_entity_poly.pdbx_strand_id
1 'polypeptide(L)'
;MLENYAIDIAFYCSIDTLRLQELLIKRNIIGDYIQLAAILCDTIFNIFLNRIGTLVLNTYEVKDEEINEPVANLDVNSFYPNAIIQNNIDLSIPVDNEYDDPSLIIVSDKEEIYRKFLPHYNNEEKMRLMPLMYKKLLSERLVAKMNMKKYRNNNILLSYWTAKSNV
;
A
#
# COMPACT_ATOMS: atom_id res chain seq x y z
N MET A 1 22.85 -32.79 -37.44
CA MET A 1 23.25 -31.40 -37.13
C MET A 1 22.06 -30.58 -36.63
N LEU A 2 20.92 -30.55 -37.36
CA LEU A 2 19.68 -29.92 -36.87
C LEU A 2 19.10 -30.54 -35.60
N GLU A 3 19.18 -31.86 -35.44
CA GLU A 3 18.65 -32.57 -34.27
C GLU A 3 19.32 -32.15 -32.96
N ASN A 4 20.65 -32.05 -32.96
CA ASN A 4 21.41 -31.56 -31.80
C ASN A 4 21.06 -30.10 -31.46
N TYR A 5 20.85 -29.27 -32.48
CA TYR A 5 20.42 -27.88 -32.29
C TYR A 5 19.01 -27.77 -31.68
N ALA A 6 18.08 -28.64 -32.12
CA ALA A 6 16.74 -28.70 -31.54
C ALA A 6 16.76 -29.17 -30.08
N ILE A 7 17.65 -30.11 -29.74
CA ILE A 7 17.86 -30.57 -28.35
C ILE A 7 18.38 -29.42 -27.47
N ASP A 8 19.36 -28.65 -27.96
CA ASP A 8 19.91 -27.51 -27.21
C ASP A 8 18.84 -26.43 -26.97
N ILE A 9 18.02 -26.10 -27.97
CA ILE A 9 16.91 -25.14 -27.80
C ILE A 9 15.88 -25.65 -26.78
N ALA A 10 15.51 -26.93 -26.86
CA ALA A 10 14.57 -27.52 -25.92
C ALA A 10 15.11 -27.51 -24.48
N PHE A 11 16.42 -27.69 -24.33
CA PHE A 11 17.11 -27.60 -23.04
C PHE A 11 17.08 -26.18 -22.46
N TYR A 12 17.43 -25.16 -23.24
CA TYR A 12 17.37 -23.77 -22.78
C TYR A 12 15.94 -23.33 -22.44
N CYS A 13 14.96 -23.71 -23.25
CA CYS A 13 13.54 -23.42 -22.99
C CYS A 13 13.06 -24.08 -21.67
N SER A 14 13.54 -25.28 -21.38
CA SER A 14 13.27 -25.97 -20.11
C SER A 14 13.90 -25.26 -18.90
N ILE A 15 15.11 -24.71 -19.06
CA ILE A 15 15.74 -23.92 -18.00
C ILE A 15 14.97 -22.62 -17.76
N ASP A 16 14.58 -21.90 -18.81
CA ASP A 16 13.86 -20.63 -18.69
C ASP A 16 12.52 -20.81 -17.96
N THR A 17 11.78 -21.88 -18.28
CA THR A 17 10.53 -22.22 -17.60
C THR A 17 10.73 -22.55 -16.11
N LEU A 18 11.79 -23.30 -15.76
CA LEU A 18 12.13 -23.59 -14.36
C LEU A 18 12.53 -22.34 -13.58
N ARG A 19 13.31 -21.44 -14.19
CA ARG A 19 13.71 -20.17 -13.56
C ARG A 19 12.52 -19.25 -13.30
N LEU A 20 11.55 -19.22 -14.20
CA LEU A 20 10.30 -18.51 -14.01
C LEU A 20 9.53 -19.04 -12.79
N GLN A 21 9.42 -20.36 -12.65
CA GLN A 21 8.77 -20.98 -11.47
C GLN A 21 9.50 -20.64 -10.17
N GLU A 22 10.84 -20.72 -10.18
CA GLU A 22 11.66 -20.38 -9.02
C GLU A 22 11.48 -18.91 -8.59
N LEU A 23 11.42 -18.00 -9.56
CA LEU A 23 11.20 -16.57 -9.30
C LEU A 23 9.80 -16.30 -8.72
N LEU A 24 8.76 -16.96 -9.26
CA LEU A 24 7.39 -16.84 -8.75
C LEU A 24 7.30 -17.26 -7.28
N ILE A 25 8.00 -18.33 -6.90
CA ILE A 25 8.04 -18.84 -5.53
C ILE A 25 8.88 -17.92 -4.63
N LYS A 26 10.10 -17.55 -5.05
CA LYS A 26 11.01 -16.71 -4.26
C LYS A 26 10.42 -15.35 -3.92
N ARG A 27 9.67 -14.75 -4.85
CA ARG A 27 9.01 -13.46 -4.66
C ARG A 27 7.60 -13.58 -4.09
N ASN A 28 7.12 -14.80 -3.80
CA ASN A 28 5.77 -15.05 -3.29
C ASN A 28 4.65 -14.39 -4.13
N ILE A 29 4.84 -14.23 -5.44
CA ILE A 29 3.97 -13.43 -6.30
C ILE A 29 2.51 -13.90 -6.21
N ILE A 30 2.28 -15.21 -6.31
CA ILE A 30 0.92 -15.78 -6.22
C ILE A 30 0.29 -15.48 -4.84
N GLY A 31 1.07 -15.58 -3.76
CA GLY A 31 0.60 -15.30 -2.41
C GLY A 31 0.23 -13.84 -2.20
N ASP A 32 0.97 -12.92 -2.80
CA ASP A 32 0.72 -11.48 -2.73
C ASP A 32 -0.57 -11.12 -3.49
N TYR A 33 -0.75 -11.67 -4.70
CA TYR A 33 -1.95 -11.46 -5.50
C TYR A 33 -3.22 -12.05 -4.86
N ILE A 34 -3.14 -13.22 -4.24
CA ILE A 34 -4.27 -13.79 -3.47
C ILE A 34 -4.65 -12.88 -2.31
N GLN A 35 -3.67 -12.32 -1.60
CA GLN A 35 -3.93 -11.42 -0.47
C GLN A 35 -4.54 -10.10 -0.93
N LEU A 36 -4.03 -9.51 -2.01
CA LEU A 36 -4.62 -8.32 -2.62
C LEU A 36 -6.05 -8.57 -3.08
N ALA A 37 -6.34 -9.74 -3.67
CA ALA A 37 -7.68 -10.16 -4.07
C ALA A 37 -8.64 -10.23 -2.88
N ALA A 38 -8.18 -10.82 -1.77
CA ALA A 38 -8.96 -10.91 -0.55
C ALA A 38 -9.27 -9.54 0.07
N ILE A 39 -8.31 -8.61 0.04
CA ILE A 39 -8.45 -7.26 0.62
C ILE A 39 -9.36 -6.38 -0.23
N LEU A 40 -9.22 -6.44 -1.56
CA LEU A 40 -10.01 -5.63 -2.50
C LEU A 40 -11.37 -6.25 -2.83
N CYS A 41 -11.66 -7.45 -2.32
CA CYS A 41 -12.83 -8.25 -2.68
C CYS A 41 -13.01 -8.41 -4.20
N ASP A 42 -11.89 -8.59 -4.91
CA ASP A 42 -11.85 -8.74 -6.37
C ASP A 42 -11.17 -10.05 -6.77
N THR A 43 -11.18 -10.40 -8.05
CA THR A 43 -10.52 -11.58 -8.59
C THR A 43 -9.02 -11.32 -8.81
N ILE A 44 -8.22 -12.38 -8.66
CA ILE A 44 -6.77 -12.34 -8.95
C ILE A 44 -6.52 -11.90 -10.40
N PHE A 45 -7.37 -12.34 -11.33
CA PHE A 45 -7.30 -11.98 -12.74
C PHE A 45 -7.49 -10.48 -12.96
N ASN A 46 -8.46 -9.87 -12.27
CA ASN A 46 -8.67 -8.43 -12.31
C ASN A 46 -7.48 -7.67 -11.73
N ILE A 47 -6.86 -8.13 -10.64
CA ILE A 47 -5.68 -7.46 -10.08
C ILE A 47 -4.45 -7.58 -11.00
N PHE A 48 -4.34 -8.69 -11.74
CA PHE A 48 -3.25 -8.90 -12.69
C PHE A 48 -3.40 -8.06 -13.96
N LEU A 49 -4.61 -7.93 -14.48
CA LEU A 49 -4.88 -7.20 -15.72
C LEU A 49 -5.21 -5.73 -15.51
N ASN A 50 -6.05 -5.43 -14.52
CA ASN A 50 -6.33 -4.06 -14.13
C ASN A 50 -5.17 -3.60 -13.28
N ARG A 51 -4.20 -2.97 -13.96
CA ARG A 51 -3.15 -2.15 -13.36
C ARG A 51 -3.77 -1.44 -12.15
N ILE A 52 -3.20 -1.64 -10.95
CA ILE A 52 -3.48 -0.82 -9.76
C ILE A 52 -3.17 0.62 -10.17
N GLY A 53 -4.15 1.33 -10.75
CA GLY A 53 -3.99 2.64 -11.38
C GLY A 53 -3.71 3.76 -10.38
N THR A 54 -3.42 3.42 -9.14
CA THR A 54 -3.27 4.31 -8.00
C THR A 54 -2.17 3.83 -7.05
N LEU A 55 -1.06 3.29 -7.59
CA LEU A 55 0.23 3.52 -6.92
C LEU A 55 0.55 5.00 -7.11
N VAL A 56 -0.03 5.85 -6.25
CA VAL A 56 0.30 7.27 -6.14
C VAL A 56 1.75 7.35 -5.63
N LEU A 57 2.69 7.29 -6.57
CA LEU A 57 4.07 7.68 -6.37
C LEU A 57 4.09 9.22 -6.32
N ASN A 58 3.79 9.77 -5.14
CA ASN A 58 4.23 11.12 -4.78
C ASN A 58 5.67 11.00 -4.27
N THR A 59 6.63 10.80 -5.17
CA THR A 59 8.03 11.10 -4.88
C THR A 59 8.25 12.57 -5.20
N TYR A 60 8.10 13.42 -4.20
CA TYR A 60 8.68 14.76 -4.27
C TYR A 60 10.18 14.60 -4.03
N GLU A 61 10.96 14.60 -5.11
CA GLU A 61 12.41 14.73 -5.00
C GLU A 61 12.73 16.16 -4.51
N VAL A 62 12.99 16.29 -3.22
CA VAL A 62 13.70 17.46 -2.70
C VAL A 62 15.16 17.27 -3.11
N LYS A 63 15.72 18.26 -3.81
CA LYS A 63 17.14 18.23 -4.18
C LYS A 63 17.94 18.42 -2.89
N ASP A 64 18.60 17.36 -2.46
CA ASP A 64 19.55 17.43 -1.35
C ASP A 64 20.90 17.93 -1.87
N GLU A 65 21.46 18.92 -1.18
CA GLU A 65 22.88 19.27 -1.30
C GLU A 65 23.72 18.21 -0.58
N GLU A 66 24.90 17.87 -1.10
CA GLU A 66 25.78 16.88 -0.47
C GLU A 66 26.27 17.38 0.90
N ILE A 67 25.71 16.81 1.97
CA ILE A 67 26.12 17.07 3.36
C ILE A 67 26.96 15.88 3.84
N ASN A 68 28.22 16.14 4.24
CA ASN A 68 29.18 15.13 4.71
C ASN A 68 29.11 14.83 6.23
N GLU A 69 28.13 15.40 6.94
CA GLU A 69 27.95 15.23 8.38
C GLU A 69 26.83 14.21 8.69
N PRO A 70 26.85 13.54 9.85
CA PRO A 70 25.79 12.60 10.22
C PRO A 70 24.47 13.34 10.43
N VAL A 71 23.54 13.19 9.48
CA VAL A 71 22.18 13.74 9.55
C VAL A 71 21.22 12.66 10.06
N ALA A 72 20.44 12.99 11.09
CA ALA A 72 19.37 12.12 11.57
C ALA A 72 18.19 12.15 10.59
N ASN A 73 17.81 10.99 10.04
CA ASN A 73 16.62 10.88 9.20
C ASN A 73 15.38 10.60 10.05
N LEU A 74 14.38 11.47 9.97
CA LEU A 74 13.13 11.40 10.72
C LEU A 74 11.95 11.27 9.75
N ASP A 75 11.44 10.05 9.63
CA ASP A 75 10.28 9.76 8.78
C ASP A 75 8.98 9.70 9.57
N VAL A 76 7.91 10.27 9.00
CA VAL A 76 6.56 10.16 9.57
C VAL A 76 5.88 8.90 9.03
N ASN A 77 5.45 8.01 9.93
CA ASN A 77 4.78 6.78 9.56
C ASN A 77 3.43 7.06 8.89
N SER A 78 3.25 6.59 7.64
CA SER A 78 1.98 6.61 6.91
C SER A 78 1.28 7.98 6.96
N PHE A 79 2.01 9.05 6.65
CA PHE A 79 1.53 10.44 6.75
C PHE A 79 0.13 10.65 6.14
N TYR A 80 -0.05 10.30 4.85
CA TYR A 80 -1.32 10.52 4.16
C TYR A 80 -2.50 9.72 4.75
N PRO A 81 -2.40 8.38 4.95
CA PRO A 81 -3.45 7.65 5.65
C PRO A 81 -3.80 8.23 7.02
N ASN A 82 -2.80 8.65 7.81
CA ASN A 82 -3.03 9.22 9.13
C ASN A 82 -3.71 10.60 9.04
N ALA A 83 -3.34 11.44 8.09
CA ALA A 83 -4.01 12.72 7.85
C ALA A 83 -5.47 12.54 7.41
N ILE A 84 -5.74 11.55 6.54
CA ILE A 84 -7.10 11.19 6.11
C ILE A 84 -7.93 10.72 7.30
N ILE A 85 -7.38 9.85 8.15
CA ILE A 85 -8.05 9.36 9.34
C ILE A 85 -8.31 10.53 10.30
N GLN A 86 -7.29 11.30 10.68
CA GLN A 86 -7.43 12.38 11.67
C GLN A 86 -8.45 13.42 11.25
N ASN A 87 -8.44 13.81 9.97
CA ASN A 87 -9.31 14.86 9.45
C ASN A 87 -10.64 14.34 8.88
N ASN A 88 -10.92 13.05 9.04
CA ASN A 88 -12.12 12.39 8.52
C ASN A 88 -12.36 12.63 7.01
N ILE A 89 -11.29 12.68 6.22
CA ILE A 89 -11.34 13.10 4.81
C ILE A 89 -12.02 12.00 3.99
N ASP A 90 -13.12 12.33 3.34
CA ASP A 90 -13.82 11.44 2.41
C ASP A 90 -14.39 12.23 1.20
N LEU A 91 -14.49 11.56 0.06
CA LEU A 91 -15.03 12.12 -1.19
C LEU A 91 -16.56 11.95 -1.28
N SER A 92 -17.13 11.07 -0.47
CA SER A 92 -18.53 10.62 -0.61
C SER A 92 -19.57 11.69 -0.29
N ILE A 93 -19.27 12.67 0.58
CA ILE A 93 -20.22 13.75 0.95
C ILE A 93 -19.43 15.02 1.27
N PRO A 94 -19.41 16.04 0.39
CA PRO A 94 -18.91 17.36 0.77
C PRO A 94 -19.84 17.97 1.81
N VAL A 95 -19.27 18.56 2.87
CA VAL A 95 -20.01 19.50 3.71
C VAL A 95 -20.13 20.78 2.89
N ASP A 96 -21.36 21.26 2.67
CA ASP A 96 -21.59 22.51 1.93
C ASP A 96 -20.82 23.65 2.58
N ASN A 97 -20.25 24.54 1.74
CA ASN A 97 -19.46 25.68 2.22
C ASN A 97 -20.29 26.64 3.11
N GLU A 98 -21.62 26.61 2.96
CA GLU A 98 -22.60 27.39 3.74
C GLU A 98 -22.89 26.78 5.12
N TYR A 99 -22.46 25.54 5.38
CA TYR A 99 -22.58 24.92 6.69
C TYR A 99 -21.50 25.50 7.61
N ASP A 100 -21.93 26.30 8.59
CA ASP A 100 -21.06 26.94 9.58
C ASP A 100 -21.29 26.31 10.95
N ASP A 101 -20.48 25.27 11.22
CA ASP A 101 -20.31 24.70 12.55
C ASP A 101 -18.84 24.95 12.97
N PRO A 102 -18.60 25.61 14.12
CA PRO A 102 -17.25 25.92 14.60
C PRO A 102 -16.41 24.68 14.90
N SER A 103 -17.03 23.50 14.97
CA SER A 103 -16.34 22.23 15.17
C SER A 103 -15.78 21.60 13.89
N LEU A 104 -16.05 22.17 12.72
CA LEU A 104 -15.58 21.64 11.44
C LEU A 104 -14.06 21.74 11.29
N ILE A 105 -13.50 20.73 10.64
CA ILE A 105 -12.11 20.74 10.19
C ILE A 105 -12.09 21.44 8.83
N ILE A 106 -11.42 22.59 8.76
CA ILE A 106 -11.34 23.42 7.56
C ILE A 106 -9.97 23.22 6.91
N VAL A 107 -9.96 22.86 5.64
CA VAL A 107 -8.74 22.80 4.81
C VAL A 107 -8.72 24.04 3.93
N SER A 108 -7.73 24.90 4.13
CA SER A 108 -7.52 26.13 3.37
C SER A 108 -6.05 26.32 2.98
N ASP A 109 -5.82 27.03 1.87
CA ASP A 109 -4.52 27.60 1.50
C ASP A 109 -4.73 29.05 1.08
N LYS A 110 -3.82 29.94 1.49
CA LYS A 110 -3.86 31.39 1.15
C LYS A 110 -5.25 32.02 1.28
N GLU A 111 -5.95 31.71 2.38
CA GLU A 111 -7.30 32.21 2.72
C GLU A 111 -8.46 31.66 1.87
N GLU A 112 -8.17 30.78 0.91
CA GLU A 112 -9.20 30.06 0.14
C GLU A 112 -9.56 28.75 0.84
N ILE A 113 -10.84 28.56 1.16
CA ILE A 113 -11.35 27.32 1.77
C ILE A 113 -11.58 26.29 0.66
N TYR A 114 -10.79 25.21 0.67
CA TYR A 114 -10.98 24.13 -0.30
C TYR A 114 -12.12 23.19 0.11
N ARG A 115 -12.19 22.83 1.39
CA ARG A 115 -13.19 21.89 1.89
C ARG A 115 -13.33 21.93 3.41
N LYS A 116 -14.54 21.66 3.90
CA LYS A 116 -14.85 21.44 5.31
C LYS A 116 -15.16 19.96 5.56
N PHE A 117 -14.75 19.43 6.71
CA PHE A 117 -15.00 18.05 7.12
C PHE A 117 -15.54 17.98 8.55
N LEU A 118 -16.41 17.01 8.81
CA LEU A 118 -16.94 16.75 10.15
C LEU A 118 -15.92 15.95 10.97
N PRO A 119 -15.54 16.42 12.17
CA PRO A 119 -14.65 15.65 13.05
C PRO A 119 -15.34 14.38 13.55
N HIS A 120 -14.58 13.29 13.67
CA HIS A 120 -15.09 12.02 14.23
C HIS A 120 -14.79 11.85 15.73
N TYR A 121 -13.90 12.67 16.32
CA TYR A 121 -13.50 12.61 17.74
C TYR A 121 -13.08 11.20 18.23
N ASN A 122 -12.42 10.44 17.38
CA ASN A 122 -12.05 9.04 17.59
C ASN A 122 -13.23 8.07 17.80
N ASN A 123 -14.46 8.49 17.46
CA ASN A 123 -15.61 7.60 17.42
C ASN A 123 -15.72 6.96 16.02
N GLU A 124 -15.62 5.63 15.95
CA GLU A 124 -15.73 4.88 14.70
C GLU A 124 -17.07 5.05 14.00
N GLU A 125 -18.17 5.24 14.74
CA GLU A 125 -19.51 5.46 14.15
C GLU A 125 -19.59 6.78 13.39
N LYS A 126 -18.74 7.75 13.76
CA LYS A 126 -18.63 9.06 13.10
C LYS A 126 -17.55 9.09 12.01
N MET A 127 -16.71 8.05 11.93
CA MET A 127 -15.71 7.95 10.89
C MET A 127 -16.38 7.64 9.55
N ARG A 128 -15.91 8.33 8.51
CA ARG A 128 -16.35 8.10 7.14
C ARG A 128 -15.69 6.86 6.55
N LEU A 129 -16.16 6.43 5.38
CA LEU A 129 -15.76 5.17 4.77
C LEU A 129 -14.25 5.12 4.49
N MET A 130 -13.70 6.15 3.86
CA MET A 130 -12.27 6.24 3.54
C MET A 130 -11.37 6.17 4.79
N PRO A 131 -11.59 6.98 5.85
CA PRO A 131 -10.92 6.84 7.14
C PRO A 131 -11.01 5.44 7.75
N LEU A 132 -12.20 4.82 7.74
CA LEU A 132 -12.40 3.46 8.27
C LEU A 132 -11.59 2.42 7.50
N MET A 133 -11.57 2.52 6.16
CA MET A 133 -10.77 1.65 5.31
C MET A 133 -9.28 1.77 5.62
N TYR A 134 -8.74 2.99 5.68
CA TYR A 134 -7.33 3.20 6.04
C TYR A 134 -7.00 2.72 7.46
N LYS A 135 -7.90 2.94 8.41
CA LYS A 135 -7.72 2.47 9.80
C LYS A 135 -7.61 0.94 9.85
N LYS A 136 -8.44 0.23 9.08
CA LYS A 136 -8.40 -1.23 8.97
C LYS A 136 -7.14 -1.73 8.27
N LEU A 137 -6.73 -1.11 7.17
CA LEU A 137 -5.49 -1.48 6.46
C LEU A 137 -4.26 -1.29 7.36
N LEU A 138 -4.18 -0.16 8.08
CA LEU A 138 -3.07 0.09 9.00
C LEU A 138 -3.03 -0.90 10.17
N SER A 139 -4.19 -1.31 10.71
CA SER A 139 -4.24 -2.30 11.79
C SER A 139 -3.81 -3.69 11.31
N GLU A 140 -4.25 -4.12 10.12
CA GLU A 140 -3.80 -5.37 9.52
C GLU A 140 -2.29 -5.36 9.23
N ARG A 141 -1.77 -4.24 8.74
CA ARG A 141 -0.32 -4.04 8.52
C ARG A 141 0.47 -4.11 9.82
N LEU A 142 -0.04 -3.53 10.91
CA LEU A 142 0.61 -3.63 12.23
C LEU A 142 0.70 -5.07 12.71
N VAL A 143 -0.39 -5.84 12.60
CA VAL A 143 -0.41 -7.27 12.91
C VAL A 143 0.61 -8.03 12.06
N ALA A 144 0.69 -7.73 10.76
CA ALA A 144 1.67 -8.33 9.88
C ALA A 144 3.12 -8.04 10.33
N LYS A 145 3.45 -6.77 10.63
CA LYS A 145 4.78 -6.39 11.12
C LYS A 145 5.14 -7.06 12.46
N MET A 146 4.18 -7.22 13.37
CA MET A 146 4.41 -7.95 14.62
C MET A 146 4.73 -9.42 14.36
N ASN A 147 3.98 -10.06 13.46
CA ASN A 147 4.21 -11.45 13.10
C ASN A 147 5.52 -11.67 12.32
N MET A 148 5.95 -10.72 11.49
CA MET A 148 7.29 -10.77 10.86
C MET A 148 8.41 -10.83 11.91
N LYS A 149 8.31 -10.02 12.98
CA LYS A 149 9.28 -10.05 14.10
C LYS A 149 9.24 -11.41 14.81
N LYS A 150 8.05 -11.96 15.04
CA LYS A 150 7.85 -13.26 15.70
C LYS A 150 8.38 -14.43 14.89
N TYR A 151 8.18 -14.44 13.57
CA TYR A 151 8.51 -15.55 12.68
C TYR A 151 9.79 -15.35 11.88
N ARG A 152 10.71 -14.50 12.36
CA ARG A 152 11.97 -14.15 11.67
C ARG A 152 12.80 -15.35 11.21
N ASN A 153 12.73 -16.47 11.94
CA ASN A 153 13.52 -17.67 11.67
C ASN A 153 12.78 -18.71 10.81
N ASN A 154 11.50 -18.51 10.48
CA ASN A 154 10.72 -19.40 9.64
C ASN A 154 10.54 -18.77 8.26
N ASN A 155 11.31 -19.24 7.27
CA ASN A 155 11.32 -18.65 5.92
C ASN A 155 9.93 -18.64 5.26
N ILE A 156 9.09 -19.64 5.50
CA ILE A 156 7.76 -19.73 4.86
C ILE A 156 6.82 -18.69 5.49
N LEU A 157 6.74 -18.66 6.82
CA LEU A 157 5.88 -17.72 7.54
C LEU A 157 6.39 -16.29 7.40
N LEU A 158 7.71 -16.07 7.37
CA LEU A 158 8.29 -14.76 7.15
C LEU A 158 7.89 -14.21 5.78
N SER A 159 8.01 -15.00 4.71
CA SER A 159 7.59 -14.57 3.37
C SER A 159 6.10 -14.21 3.33
N TYR A 160 5.24 -15.03 3.95
CA TYR A 160 3.80 -14.75 4.05
C TYR A 160 3.49 -13.44 4.80
N TRP A 161 4.11 -13.21 5.96
CA TRP A 161 3.85 -11.99 6.74
C TRP A 161 4.51 -10.75 6.14
N THR A 162 5.62 -10.92 5.41
CA THR A 162 6.28 -9.83 4.66
C THR A 162 5.36 -9.33 3.57
N ALA A 163 4.79 -10.24 2.77
CA ALA A 163 3.77 -9.94 1.78
C ALA A 163 2.61 -9.12 2.37
N LYS A 164 2.07 -9.58 3.49
CA LYS A 164 0.95 -8.93 4.18
C LYS A 164 1.28 -7.54 4.74
N SER A 165 2.56 -7.25 4.98
CA SER A 165 3.00 -5.94 5.49
C SER A 165 3.20 -4.88 4.42
N ASN A 166 3.27 -5.31 3.16
CA ASN A 166 3.47 -4.46 1.99
C ASN A 166 2.15 -3.97 1.38
N VAL A 167 1.01 -4.46 1.88
CA VAL A 167 -0.33 -3.96 1.55
C VAL A 167 -0.66 -2.72 2.37
#